data_AF-A0A0G1EXS0-F1
#
_entry.id   AF-A0A0G1EXS0-F1
#
_cell.length_a   1.000
_cell.length_b   1.000
_cell.length_c   1.000
_cell.angle_alpha   90.00
_cell.angle_beta   90.00
_cell.angle_gamma   90.00
#
_symmetry.space_group_name_H-M   'P 1'
#
loop_
_entity.id
_entity.type
_entity.pdbx_description
1 polymer ?
#
loop_
_entity_poly.entity_id
_entity_poly.type
_entity_poly.pdbx_seq_one_letter_code
_entity_poly.pdbx_strand_id
1 'polypeptide(L)'
;MKRKISVLFILAGIAAVAFLGLLYILFGNEFFATDVLASTIQIEGAILSLEMYDTPAERVKGLSRRKYLPADRGVLFVHEEPGMHGYWMKDMRFPVDILWIDADFRVVEVAHNISPDTYPISFRPA
;
A
#
# COMPACT_ATOMS: atom_id res chain seq x y z
N MET A 1 11.84 14.34 -55.84
CA MET A 1 11.48 15.10 -54.61
C MET A 1 10.45 14.38 -53.74
N LYS A 2 9.35 13.83 -54.30
CA LYS A 2 8.28 13.14 -53.54
C LYS A 2 8.73 11.92 -52.70
N ARG A 3 9.61 11.04 -53.23
CA ARG A 3 10.11 9.85 -52.50
C ARG A 3 10.93 10.17 -51.23
N LYS A 4 11.67 11.28 -51.20
CA LYS A 4 12.47 11.69 -50.02
C LYS A 4 11.57 12.19 -48.88
N ILE A 5 10.46 12.86 -49.22
CA ILE A 5 9.45 13.34 -48.27
C ILE A 5 8.74 12.15 -47.61
N SER A 6 8.37 11.13 -48.38
CA SER A 6 7.74 9.91 -47.85
C SER A 6 8.62 9.14 -46.86
N VAL A 7 9.93 9.03 -47.13
CA VAL A 7 10.87 8.35 -46.22
C VAL A 7 11.04 9.12 -44.91
N LEU A 8 11.02 10.46 -44.96
CA LEU A 8 11.12 11.29 -43.75
C LEU A 8 9.92 11.09 -42.81
N PHE A 9 8.71 10.98 -43.35
CA PHE A 9 7.51 10.69 -42.54
C PHE A 9 7.56 9.29 -41.91
N ILE A 10 8.09 8.30 -42.62
CA ILE A 10 8.24 6.94 -42.08
C ILE A 10 9.26 6.93 -40.94
N LEU A 11 10.41 7.60 -41.11
CA LEU A 11 11.43 7.70 -40.06
C LEU A 11 10.93 8.47 -38.84
N ALA A 12 10.17 9.55 -39.05
CA ALA A 12 9.54 10.30 -37.96
C ALA A 12 8.53 9.44 -37.19
N GLY A 13 7.73 8.63 -37.90
CA GLY A 13 6.80 7.68 -37.28
C GLY A 13 7.52 6.63 -36.43
N ILE A 14 8.59 6.03 -36.95
CA ILE A 14 9.40 5.05 -36.22
C ILE A 14 10.03 5.69 -34.97
N ALA A 15 10.59 6.89 -35.09
CA ALA A 15 11.16 7.62 -33.97
C ALA A 15 10.11 7.95 -32.90
N ALA A 16 8.90 8.33 -33.30
CA ALA A 16 7.80 8.57 -32.36
C ALA A 16 7.39 7.30 -31.61
N VAL A 17 7.29 6.16 -32.30
CA VAL A 17 6.96 4.87 -31.66
C VAL A 17 8.05 4.42 -30.70
N ALA A 18 9.32 4.56 -31.09
CA ALA A 18 10.46 4.24 -30.20
C ALA A 18 10.50 5.17 -28.98
N PHE A 19 10.21 6.46 -29.17
CA PHE A 19 10.13 7.43 -28.08
C PHE A 19 8.99 7.11 -27.11
N LEU A 20 7.81 6.76 -27.62
CA LEU A 20 6.67 6.33 -26.80
C LEU A 20 6.97 5.03 -26.05
N GLY A 21 7.64 4.07 -26.67
CA GLY A 21 8.09 2.83 -26.02
C GLY A 21 9.14 3.07 -24.94
N LEU A 22 10.09 3.97 -25.18
CA LEU A 22 11.09 4.38 -24.18
C LEU A 22 10.41 5.12 -23.01
N LEU A 23 9.48 6.01 -23.30
CA LEU A 23 8.70 6.71 -22.28
C LEU A 23 7.91 5.72 -21.43
N TYR A 24 7.32 4.70 -22.04
CA TYR A 24 6.65 3.61 -21.31
C TYR A 24 7.62 2.81 -20.42
N ILE A 25 8.83 2.50 -20.89
CA ILE A 25 9.82 1.78 -20.06
C ILE A 25 10.28 2.64 -18.86
N LEU A 26 10.43 3.94 -19.06
CA LEU A 26 10.91 4.87 -18.02
C LEU A 26 9.83 5.25 -17.00
N PHE A 27 8.56 5.36 -17.43
CA PHE A 27 7.46 5.91 -16.61
C PHE A 27 6.27 4.96 -16.42
N GLY A 28 6.17 3.87 -17.19
CA GLY A 28 5.03 2.96 -17.16
C GLY A 28 4.83 2.32 -15.79
N ASN A 29 5.92 1.95 -15.10
CA ASN A 29 5.82 1.32 -13.78
C ASN A 29 5.16 2.21 -12.71
N GLU A 30 5.20 3.54 -12.87
CA GLU A 30 4.50 4.47 -11.95
C GLU A 30 3.02 4.64 -12.30
N PHE A 31 2.66 4.46 -13.58
CA PHE A 31 1.28 4.59 -14.06
C PHE A 31 0.44 3.32 -13.88
N PHE A 32 1.06 2.13 -13.96
CA PHE A 32 0.38 0.84 -13.77
C PHE A 32 0.35 0.36 -12.31
N ALA A 33 0.92 1.11 -11.37
CA ALA A 33 0.86 0.79 -9.94
C ALA A 33 -0.49 1.13 -9.30
N THR A 34 -1.60 0.68 -9.91
CA THR A 34 -2.93 0.77 -9.30
C THR A 34 -3.59 -0.60 -9.29
N ASP A 35 -3.03 -1.49 -8.47
CA ASP A 35 -3.84 -2.51 -7.79
C ASP A 35 -3.56 -2.37 -6.30
N VAL A 36 -3.92 -1.20 -5.75
CA VAL A 36 -4.24 -1.16 -4.32
C VAL A 36 -5.54 -1.94 -4.23
N LEU A 37 -5.45 -3.24 -3.98
CA LEU A 37 -6.60 -4.08 -3.66
C LEU A 37 -7.22 -3.52 -2.37
N ALA A 38 -8.08 -2.52 -2.53
CA ALA A 38 -8.85 -1.91 -1.47
C ALA A 38 -9.86 -2.96 -1.03
N SER A 39 -9.48 -3.75 -0.05
CA SER A 39 -10.39 -4.74 0.53
C SER A 39 -11.35 -4.00 1.43
N THR A 40 -12.65 -4.22 1.22
CA THR A 40 -13.68 -3.65 2.08
C THR A 40 -14.09 -4.69 3.11
N ILE A 41 -14.02 -4.35 4.39
CA ILE A 41 -14.55 -5.19 5.46
C ILE A 41 -15.73 -4.51 6.12
N GLN A 42 -16.66 -5.32 6.64
CA GLN A 42 -17.80 -4.84 7.41
C GLN A 42 -17.66 -5.33 8.85
N ILE A 43 -17.54 -4.40 9.79
CA ILE A 43 -17.48 -4.68 11.24
C ILE A 43 -18.73 -4.06 11.86
N GLU A 44 -19.65 -4.88 12.38
CA GLU A 44 -20.89 -4.43 13.03
C GLU A 44 -21.71 -3.39 12.23
N GLY A 45 -21.66 -3.45 10.90
CA GLY A 45 -22.34 -2.49 10.02
C GLY A 45 -21.50 -1.28 9.58
N ALA A 46 -20.33 -1.06 10.19
CA ALA A 46 -19.35 -0.10 9.69
C ALA A 46 -18.57 -0.69 8.51
N ILE A 47 -18.47 0.07 7.43
CA ILE A 47 -17.72 -0.30 6.23
C ILE A 47 -16.34 0.36 6.33
N LEU A 48 -15.28 -0.45 6.32
CA LEU A 48 -13.89 0.01 6.34
C LEU A 48 -13.20 -0.34 5.02
N SER A 49 -12.57 0.64 4.39
CA SER A 49 -11.70 0.44 3.23
C SER A 49 -10.25 0.24 3.68
N LEU A 50 -9.66 -0.92 3.39
CA LEU A 50 -8.33 -1.30 3.84
C LEU A 50 -7.30 -1.26 2.70
N GLU A 51 -6.17 -0.60 2.95
CA GLU A 51 -4.96 -0.78 2.14
C GLU A 51 -4.25 -2.07 2.56
N MET A 52 -3.93 -2.96 1.62
CA MET A 52 -3.25 -4.23 1.91
C MET A 52 -1.72 -4.06 1.86
N TYR A 53 -1.02 -4.39 2.95
CA TYR A 53 0.44 -4.40 3.04
C TYR A 53 0.94 -5.84 3.23
N ASP A 54 1.46 -6.43 2.16
CA ASP A 54 1.89 -7.83 2.10
C ASP A 54 3.41 -8.00 1.95
N THR A 55 4.16 -6.90 1.73
CA THR A 55 5.62 -6.93 1.70
C THR A 55 6.25 -6.51 3.04
N PRO A 56 7.44 -7.05 3.41
CA PRO A 56 8.14 -6.61 4.62
C PRO A 56 8.40 -5.10 4.68
N ALA A 57 8.69 -4.46 3.54
CA ALA A 57 8.96 -3.03 3.46
C ALA A 57 7.72 -2.19 3.78
N GLU A 58 6.55 -2.59 3.27
CA GLU A 58 5.27 -1.94 3.57
C GLU A 58 4.87 -2.14 5.02
N ARG A 59 5.03 -3.35 5.57
CA ARG A 59 4.73 -3.64 6.98
C ARG A 59 5.58 -2.79 7.93
N VAL A 60 6.88 -2.65 7.65
CA VAL A 60 7.79 -1.81 8.45
C VAL A 60 7.44 -0.33 8.33
N LYS A 61 7.08 0.13 7.14
CA LYS A 61 6.66 1.53 6.93
C LYS A 61 5.35 1.82 7.65
N GLY A 62 4.37 0.94 7.54
CA GLY A 62 3.04 1.08 8.13
C GLY A 62 2.43 2.47 7.88
N LEU A 63 1.86 3.05 8.95
CA LEU A 63 1.27 4.39 8.92
C LEU A 63 2.27 5.51 9.27
N SER A 64 3.57 5.20 9.37
CA SER A 64 4.62 6.15 9.77
C SER A 64 4.56 7.44 8.96
N ARG A 65 4.70 8.58 9.65
CA ARG A 65 4.71 9.94 9.11
C ARG A 65 3.42 10.37 8.39
N ARG A 66 2.37 9.54 8.33
CA ARG A 66 1.04 9.99 7.86
C ARG A 66 0.50 11.07 8.79
N LYS A 67 -0.22 12.05 8.23
CA LYS A 67 -0.80 13.16 9.00
C LYS A 67 -2.06 12.75 9.75
N TYR A 68 -2.87 11.88 9.16
CA TYR A 68 -4.11 11.36 9.71
C TYR A 68 -4.50 10.06 8.98
N LEU A 69 -5.46 9.33 9.54
CA LEU A 69 -6.14 8.19 8.93
C LEU A 69 -7.64 8.48 8.96
N PRO A 70 -8.36 8.46 7.82
CA PRO A 70 -9.82 8.61 7.81
C PRO A 70 -10.50 7.53 8.65
N ALA A 71 -11.64 7.86 9.27
CA ALA A 71 -12.36 6.95 10.17
C ALA A 71 -12.92 5.70 9.47
N ASP A 72 -13.12 5.76 8.16
CA ASP A 72 -13.59 4.68 7.29
C ASP A 72 -12.44 3.92 6.60
N ARG A 73 -11.20 4.12 7.04
CA ARG A 73 -10.01 3.52 6.44
C ARG A 73 -9.10 2.83 7.42
N GLY A 74 -8.37 1.85 6.92
CA GLY A 74 -7.35 1.14 7.69
C GLY A 74 -6.27 0.55 6.79
N VAL A 75 -5.35 -0.17 7.43
CA VAL A 75 -4.31 -0.96 6.75
C VAL A 75 -4.45 -2.40 7.24
N LEU A 76 -4.50 -3.35 6.30
CA LEU A 76 -4.43 -4.77 6.57
C LEU A 76 -3.01 -5.25 6.34
N PHE A 77 -2.33 -5.64 7.41
CA PHE A 77 -0.99 -6.24 7.33
C PHE A 77 -1.13 -7.75 7.14
N VAL A 78 -0.71 -8.26 5.98
CA VAL A 78 -0.75 -9.69 5.66
C VAL A 78 0.63 -10.29 5.92
N HIS A 79 0.65 -11.43 6.62
CA HIS A 79 1.87 -12.20 6.90
C HIS A 79 1.80 -13.57 6.22
N GLU A 80 2.93 -14.06 5.74
CA GLU A 80 3.02 -15.34 5.03
C GLU A 80 2.74 -16.54 5.97
N GLU A 81 3.11 -16.42 7.24
CA GLU A 81 2.95 -17.47 8.24
C GLU A 81 2.21 -16.96 9.49
N PRO A 82 1.37 -17.80 10.13
CA PRO A 82 0.80 -17.50 11.43
C PRO A 82 1.88 -17.26 12.49
N GLY A 83 1.68 -16.29 13.37
CA GLY A 83 2.66 -16.00 14.43
C GLY A 83 2.29 -14.81 15.29
N MET A 84 3.10 -14.59 16.33
CA MET A 84 2.96 -13.47 17.27
C MET A 84 3.58 -12.19 16.69
N HIS A 85 2.93 -11.65 15.67
CA HIS A 85 3.41 -10.48 14.93
C HIS A 85 3.25 -9.20 15.75
N GLY A 86 4.38 -8.51 15.96
CA GLY A 86 4.41 -7.31 16.78
C GLY A 86 4.38 -6.01 15.98
N TYR A 87 3.73 -4.99 16.54
CA TYR A 87 3.66 -3.65 15.97
C TYR A 87 4.14 -2.60 16.98
N TRP A 88 4.65 -1.49 16.48
CA TRP A 88 5.13 -0.35 17.27
C TRP A 88 4.61 0.96 16.67
N MET A 89 4.85 2.06 17.37
CA MET A 89 4.36 3.38 16.98
C MET A 89 5.45 4.34 16.46
N LYS A 90 6.58 3.80 15.99
CA LYS A 90 7.69 4.59 15.43
C LYS A 90 7.20 5.58 14.37
N ASP A 91 7.56 6.85 14.53
CA ASP A 91 7.23 7.95 13.61
C ASP A 91 5.72 8.17 13.35
N MET A 92 4.83 7.65 14.21
CA MET A 92 3.39 7.89 14.15
C MET A 92 3.03 9.31 14.63
N ARG A 93 1.90 9.85 14.14
CA ARG A 93 1.41 11.19 14.49
C ARG A 93 0.03 11.22 15.15
N PHE A 94 -0.62 10.06 15.25
CA PHE A 94 -1.95 9.89 15.80
C PHE A 94 -2.06 8.49 16.42
N PRO A 95 -2.92 8.29 17.42
CA PRO A 95 -3.16 6.97 17.99
C PRO A 95 -3.96 6.09 17.05
N VAL A 96 -3.81 4.77 17.17
CA VAL A 96 -4.59 3.79 16.41
C VAL A 96 -5.03 2.62 17.28
N ASP A 97 -6.09 1.95 16.83
CA ASP A 97 -6.45 0.63 17.32
C ASP A 97 -5.76 -0.42 16.45
N ILE A 98 -5.33 -1.53 17.07
CA ILE A 98 -4.73 -2.68 16.37
C ILE A 98 -5.54 -3.92 16.71
N LEU A 99 -5.99 -4.62 15.68
CA LEU A 99 -6.71 -5.88 15.78
C LEU A 99 -5.81 -6.98 15.20
N TRP A 100 -5.54 -8.02 15.98
CA TRP A 100 -4.85 -9.21 15.50
C TRP A 100 -5.89 -10.25 15.07
N ILE A 101 -5.70 -10.79 13.87
CA ILE A 101 -6.61 -11.75 13.25
C ILE A 101 -5.83 -13.04 12.99
N ASP A 102 -6.40 -14.18 13.38
CA ASP A 102 -5.80 -15.50 13.13
C ASP A 102 -6.09 -16.05 11.72
N ALA A 103 -5.59 -17.25 11.43
CA ALA A 103 -5.78 -17.91 10.14
C ALA A 103 -7.23 -18.35 9.86
N ASP A 104 -8.07 -18.43 10.90
CA ASP A 104 -9.51 -18.70 10.80
C ASP A 104 -10.33 -17.39 10.64
N PHE A 105 -9.65 -16.26 10.40
CA PHE A 105 -10.23 -14.91 10.32
C PHE A 105 -10.95 -14.46 11.60
N ARG A 106 -10.51 -14.93 12.77
CA ARG A 106 -11.03 -14.49 14.07
C ARG A 106 -10.13 -13.43 14.68
N VAL A 107 -10.74 -12.39 15.25
CA VAL A 107 -10.02 -11.42 16.07
C VAL A 107 -9.61 -12.11 17.37
N VAL A 108 -8.30 -12.21 17.61
CA VAL A 108 -7.72 -12.88 18.79
C VAL A 108 -7.27 -11.91 19.87
N GLU A 109 -6.95 -10.67 19.49
CA GLU A 109 -6.54 -9.61 20.42
C GLU A 109 -6.93 -8.24 19.84
N VAL A 110 -7.26 -7.29 20.71
CA VAL A 110 -7.49 -5.89 20.33
C VAL A 110 -6.77 -4.97 21.30
N ALA A 111 -5.90 -4.11 20.76
CA ALA A 111 -5.27 -3.04 21.51
C ALA A 111 -5.83 -1.70 21.05
N HIS A 112 -6.50 -1.00 21.97
CA HIS A 112 -7.16 0.27 21.68
C HIS A 112 -6.26 1.48 21.96
N ASN A 113 -6.42 2.53 21.15
CA ASN A 113 -5.86 3.85 21.33
C ASN A 113 -4.36 3.85 21.67
N ILE A 114 -3.57 3.04 20.94
CA ILE A 114 -2.13 2.98 21.13
C ILE A 114 -1.55 4.32 20.66
N SER A 115 -0.93 5.07 21.58
CA SER A 115 -0.38 6.42 21.33
C SER A 115 1.02 6.37 20.68
N PRO A 116 1.39 7.34 19.82
CA PRO A 116 2.77 7.53 19.37
C PRO A 116 3.83 7.51 20.48
N ASP A 117 3.48 7.99 21.68
CA ASP A 117 4.40 8.08 22.83
C ASP A 117 4.78 6.71 23.43
N THR A 118 4.15 5.61 22.99
CA THR A 118 4.50 4.27 23.46
C THR A 118 5.76 3.72 22.82
N TYR A 119 6.28 4.32 21.73
CA TYR A 119 7.54 3.88 21.14
C TYR A 119 8.70 4.03 22.14
N PRO A 120 9.59 3.03 22.33
CA PRO A 120 9.86 1.88 21.45
C PRO A 120 9.16 0.56 21.81
N ILE A 121 8.09 0.58 22.61
CA ILE A 121 7.35 -0.63 22.99
C ILE A 121 6.71 -1.26 21.74
N SER A 122 6.76 -2.59 21.67
CA SER A 122 6.06 -3.39 20.66
C SER A 122 4.93 -4.18 21.31
N PHE A 123 3.74 -4.06 20.72
CA PHE A 123 2.51 -4.76 21.11
C PHE A 123 2.36 -6.03 20.28
N ARG A 124 1.89 -7.11 20.90
CA ARG A 124 1.72 -8.45 20.31
C ARG A 124 0.43 -9.07 20.87
N PRO A 125 -0.19 -10.02 20.15
CA PRO A 125 -1.29 -10.79 20.71
C PRO A 125 -0.78 -11.66 21.86
N ALA A 126 -1.64 -11.87 22.87
CA ALA A 126 -1.34 -12.64 24.08
C ALA A 126 -1.23 -14.15 23.82
#